data_AF-A0A843XN68-F1
#
_entry.id   AF-A0A843XN68-F1
#
_cell.length_a   1.000
_cell.length_b   1.000
_cell.length_c   1.000
_cell.angle_alpha   90.00
_cell.angle_beta   90.00
_cell.angle_gamma   90.00
#
_symmetry.space_group_name_H-M   'P 1'
#
loop_
_entity.id
_entity.type
_entity.pdbx_description
1 polymer ?
#
loop_
_entity_poly.entity_id
_entity_poly.type
_entity_poly.pdbx_seq_one_letter_code
_entity_poly.pdbx_strand_id
1 'polypeptide(L)'
;MLFSPSTKKFGGSVDLAAVLDFVDSGHDLILAADTSASDLFRDISTECGSDVDHKLIAGDEFIKSDVVLGPEKIKAPVFFRGVGHSLNPTNSMVLKVLSASPSAYSANPKTKLSNLPSLTGSAISLVSVVQASMISSYLDLFSDNKWVYHERGHLKAVNVRHHKVGETVEPAMYRIKDDLEYAVEIYEWSGTSWKPYIADDVQVQFYMMSPYVLKSENHV
;
A
#
# COMPACT_ATOMS: atom_id res chain seq x y z
N MET A 1 15.93 1.77 -1.99
CA MET A 1 15.48 1.94 -3.40
C MET A 1 16.34 1.07 -4.31
N LEU A 2 15.72 0.34 -5.24
CA LEU A 2 16.36 -0.59 -6.18
C LEU A 2 15.93 -0.26 -7.62
N PHE A 3 16.82 0.37 -8.39
CA PHE A 3 16.57 0.83 -9.77
C PHE A 3 17.44 0.14 -10.81
N SER A 4 17.97 -1.04 -10.49
CA SER A 4 18.88 -1.80 -11.33
C SER A 4 18.24 -3.14 -11.76
N PRO A 5 17.16 -3.12 -12.54
CA PRO A 5 16.27 -4.28 -12.76
C PRO A 5 16.99 -5.52 -13.29
N SER A 6 18.03 -5.35 -14.10
CA SER A 6 18.82 -6.44 -14.69
C SER A 6 19.85 -7.09 -13.75
N THR A 7 19.95 -6.63 -12.49
CA THR A 7 20.94 -7.10 -11.52
C THR A 7 20.60 -8.50 -11.01
N LYS A 8 21.39 -9.50 -11.41
CA LYS A 8 21.19 -10.89 -10.95
C LYS A 8 21.60 -11.14 -9.49
N LYS A 9 22.44 -10.27 -8.92
CA LYS A 9 22.92 -10.32 -7.53
C LYS A 9 23.45 -8.95 -7.11
N PHE A 10 23.04 -8.44 -5.94
CA PHE A 10 23.49 -7.13 -5.43
C PHE A 10 24.95 -7.15 -4.90
N GLY A 11 25.45 -8.33 -4.53
CA GLY A 11 26.81 -8.51 -3.99
C GLY A 11 26.88 -8.23 -2.49
N GLY A 12 27.97 -8.66 -1.84
CA GLY A 12 28.13 -8.54 -0.39
C GLY A 12 27.10 -9.34 0.40
N SER A 13 26.59 -8.77 1.49
CA SER A 13 25.55 -9.33 2.36
C SER A 13 24.12 -8.96 1.92
N VAL A 14 23.96 -8.31 0.77
CA VAL A 14 22.64 -7.92 0.25
C VAL A 14 22.14 -9.02 -0.68
N ASP A 15 21.35 -9.93 -0.12
CA ASP A 15 20.63 -10.97 -0.84
C ASP A 15 19.10 -10.83 -0.64
N LEU A 16 18.33 -11.76 -1.19
CA LEU A 16 16.87 -11.74 -1.08
C LEU A 16 16.42 -11.70 0.39
N ALA A 17 17.01 -12.53 1.25
CA ALA A 17 16.66 -12.59 2.67
C ALA A 17 16.93 -11.25 3.36
N ALA A 18 18.08 -10.63 3.12
CA ALA A 18 18.38 -9.32 3.69
C ALA A 18 17.41 -8.21 3.23
N VAL A 19 16.93 -8.27 1.97
CA VAL A 19 15.91 -7.33 1.46
C VAL A 19 14.56 -7.58 2.13
N LEU A 20 14.16 -8.84 2.33
CA LEU A 20 12.92 -9.18 3.03
C LEU A 20 12.99 -8.78 4.52
N ASP A 21 14.08 -9.09 5.21
CA ASP A 21 14.29 -8.68 6.61
C ASP A 21 14.24 -7.14 6.76
N PHE A 22 14.79 -6.41 5.79
CA PHE A 22 14.71 -4.95 5.77
C PHE A 22 13.26 -4.47 5.68
N VAL A 23 12.46 -5.07 4.80
CA VAL A 23 11.03 -4.77 4.67
C VAL A 23 10.26 -5.16 5.93
N ASP A 24 10.48 -6.36 6.46
CA ASP A 24 9.82 -6.89 7.66
C ASP A 24 10.14 -6.06 8.92
N SER A 25 11.31 -5.41 8.94
CA SER A 25 11.67 -4.44 9.99
C SER A 25 10.94 -3.10 9.90
N GLY A 26 10.05 -2.93 8.91
CA GLY A 26 9.20 -1.75 8.73
C GLY A 26 9.82 -0.65 7.88
N HIS A 27 10.84 -0.98 7.07
CA HIS A 27 11.46 -0.02 6.16
C HIS A 27 10.85 -0.06 4.76
N ASP A 28 10.78 1.10 4.11
CA ASP A 28 10.23 1.21 2.76
C ASP A 28 11.21 0.72 1.69
N LEU A 29 10.77 -0.25 0.90
CA LEU A 29 11.41 -0.62 -0.36
C LEU A 29 10.69 0.07 -1.52
N ILE A 30 11.45 0.75 -2.37
CA ILE A 30 11.02 1.11 -3.73
C ILE A 30 11.75 0.19 -4.69
N LEU A 31 11.01 -0.67 -5.37
CA LEU A 31 11.52 -1.49 -6.47
C LEU A 31 11.08 -0.85 -7.78
N ALA A 32 11.99 -0.70 -8.77
CA ALA A 32 11.65 -0.35 -10.14
C ALA A 32 12.07 -1.48 -11.08
N ALA A 33 11.09 -2.10 -11.76
CA ALA A 33 11.30 -3.20 -12.70
C ALA A 33 10.83 -2.86 -14.12
N ASP A 34 11.63 -3.18 -15.13
CA ASP A 34 11.26 -3.05 -16.54
C ASP A 34 11.37 -4.40 -17.26
N THR A 35 11.32 -4.40 -18.61
CA THR A 35 11.45 -5.63 -19.40
C THR A 35 12.79 -6.36 -19.25
N SER A 36 13.77 -5.80 -18.54
CA SER A 36 15.06 -6.41 -18.24
C SER A 36 15.14 -7.00 -16.82
N ALA A 37 14.03 -6.99 -16.07
CA ALA A 37 13.96 -7.52 -14.71
C ALA A 37 14.54 -8.94 -14.61
N SER A 38 15.55 -9.08 -13.75
CA SER A 38 16.20 -10.35 -13.42
C SER A 38 15.32 -11.21 -12.51
N ASP A 39 15.64 -12.51 -12.42
CA ASP A 39 14.93 -13.44 -11.54
C ASP A 39 14.90 -12.94 -10.08
N LEU A 40 16.00 -12.36 -9.59
CA LEU A 40 16.05 -11.75 -8.25
C LEU A 40 14.99 -10.65 -8.05
N PHE A 41 14.78 -9.77 -9.03
CA PHE A 41 13.75 -8.72 -8.93
C PHE A 41 12.33 -9.30 -8.99
N ARG A 42 12.14 -10.41 -9.71
CA ARG A 42 10.86 -11.11 -9.81
C ARG A 42 10.54 -11.86 -8.52
N ASP A 43 11.56 -12.48 -7.91
CA ASP A 43 11.45 -13.15 -6.61
C ASP A 43 11.10 -12.14 -5.51
N ILE A 44 11.83 -11.02 -5.41
CA ILE A 44 11.50 -9.94 -4.46
C ILE A 44 10.05 -9.47 -4.66
N SER A 45 9.64 -9.24 -5.90
CA SER A 45 8.27 -8.81 -6.18
C SER A 45 7.24 -9.87 -5.78
N THR A 46 7.51 -11.15 -6.02
CA THR A 46 6.59 -12.26 -5.75
C THR A 46 6.41 -12.47 -4.26
N GLU A 47 7.50 -12.40 -3.49
CA GLU A 47 7.47 -12.45 -2.02
C GLU A 47 6.71 -11.25 -1.44
N CYS A 48 6.80 -10.09 -2.07
CA CYS A 48 5.98 -8.94 -1.72
C CYS A 48 4.52 -9.02 -2.25
N GLY A 49 4.15 -10.06 -3.00
CA GLY A 49 2.76 -10.32 -3.42
C GLY A 49 2.37 -9.86 -4.84
N SER A 50 3.35 -9.56 -5.70
CA SER A 50 3.13 -9.19 -7.11
C SER A 50 3.93 -10.06 -8.09
N ASP A 51 3.29 -10.56 -9.15
CA ASP A 51 3.95 -11.35 -10.20
C ASP A 51 4.29 -10.47 -11.43
N VAL A 52 5.59 -10.32 -11.70
CA VAL A 52 6.16 -9.41 -12.70
C VAL A 52 6.45 -10.16 -14.00
N ASP A 53 5.88 -9.68 -15.11
CA ASP A 53 6.01 -10.33 -16.43
C ASP A 53 6.38 -9.36 -17.58
N HIS A 54 7.34 -9.72 -18.44
CA HIS A 54 8.10 -8.84 -19.37
C HIS A 54 7.25 -8.07 -20.42
N LYS A 55 6.90 -6.77 -20.26
CA LYS A 55 5.91 -6.11 -21.16
C LYS A 55 6.10 -4.59 -21.40
N LEU A 56 5.31 -4.03 -22.32
CA LEU A 56 5.11 -2.61 -22.64
C LEU A 56 3.61 -2.34 -22.66
N ILE A 57 3.10 -1.40 -21.86
CA ILE A 57 1.65 -1.20 -21.66
C ILE A 57 1.35 0.30 -21.49
N ALA A 58 0.21 0.80 -21.95
CA ALA A 58 -0.26 2.16 -21.64
C ALA A 58 -1.33 2.11 -20.53
N GLY A 59 -1.30 3.05 -19.58
CA GLY A 59 -2.30 3.13 -18.53
C GLY A 59 -2.68 4.55 -18.15
N ASP A 60 -3.96 4.71 -17.87
CA ASP A 60 -4.63 5.96 -17.59
C ASP A 60 -5.60 5.85 -16.40
N GLU A 61 -5.69 4.67 -15.78
CA GLU A 61 -6.67 4.39 -14.73
C GLU A 61 -6.01 4.41 -13.33
N PHE A 62 -6.08 5.57 -12.70
CA PHE A 62 -5.56 5.80 -11.36
C PHE A 62 -6.54 5.39 -10.26
N ILE A 63 -6.01 4.94 -9.13
CA ILE A 63 -6.79 4.80 -7.90
C ILE A 63 -7.36 6.15 -7.48
N LYS A 64 -8.62 6.16 -7.04
CA LYS A 64 -9.22 7.36 -6.44
C LYS A 64 -8.88 7.38 -4.96
N SER A 65 -7.70 7.91 -4.62
CA SER A 65 -7.26 8.09 -3.23
C SER A 65 -6.47 9.38 -3.06
N ASP A 66 -7.05 10.33 -2.32
CA ASP A 66 -6.42 11.62 -2.01
C ASP A 66 -5.20 11.44 -1.06
N VAL A 67 -5.17 10.33 -0.32
CA VAL A 67 -4.04 9.96 0.55
C VAL A 67 -2.82 9.56 -0.29
N VAL A 68 -3.03 8.76 -1.34
CA VAL A 68 -1.94 8.20 -2.18
C VAL A 68 -1.51 9.17 -3.28
N LEU A 69 -2.46 9.83 -3.96
CA LEU A 69 -2.18 10.71 -5.10
C LEU A 69 -2.16 12.21 -4.73
N GLY A 70 -2.61 12.56 -3.52
CA GLY A 70 -2.87 13.94 -3.15
C GLY A 70 -4.21 14.46 -3.69
N PRO A 71 -4.59 15.70 -3.33
CA PRO A 71 -5.87 16.29 -3.71
C PRO A 71 -5.96 16.68 -5.20
N GLU A 72 -4.82 16.76 -5.89
CA GLU A 72 -4.78 17.08 -7.31
C GLU A 72 -4.91 15.81 -8.16
N LYS A 73 -6.03 15.70 -8.88
CA LYS A 73 -6.24 14.62 -9.84
C LYS A 73 -5.25 14.76 -10.99
N ILE A 74 -4.51 13.69 -11.28
CA ILE A 74 -3.68 13.58 -12.48
C ILE A 74 -4.62 13.61 -13.70
N LYS A 75 -4.64 14.73 -14.43
CA LYS A 75 -5.53 14.95 -15.58
C LYS A 75 -4.94 14.52 -16.92
N ALA A 76 -3.62 14.35 -16.99
CA ALA A 76 -2.93 13.94 -18.20
C ALA A 76 -2.74 12.41 -18.22
N PRO A 77 -2.92 11.75 -19.38
CA PRO A 77 -2.59 10.33 -19.53
C PRO A 77 -1.11 10.11 -19.21
N VAL A 78 -0.80 9.11 -18.37
CA VAL A 78 0.59 8.76 -18.06
C VAL A 78 1.10 7.79 -19.12
N PHE A 79 2.18 8.18 -19.77
CA PHE A 79 2.85 7.30 -20.72
C PHE A 79 3.72 6.31 -19.96
N PHE A 80 3.19 5.10 -19.76
CA PHE A 80 3.92 4.04 -19.09
C PHE A 80 4.72 3.23 -20.13
N ARG A 81 5.99 2.95 -19.82
CA ARG A 81 6.83 2.08 -20.64
C ARG A 81 7.59 1.11 -19.74
N GLY A 82 6.92 0.02 -19.39
CA GLY A 82 7.47 -0.98 -18.49
C GLY A 82 6.56 -2.21 -18.38
N VAL A 83 6.86 -3.02 -17.38
CA VAL A 83 6.17 -4.28 -17.10
C VAL A 83 4.87 -4.04 -16.34
N GLY A 84 3.77 -4.60 -16.83
CA GLY A 84 2.56 -4.74 -16.01
C GLY A 84 2.56 -6.05 -15.24
N HIS A 85 2.06 -6.02 -14.02
CA HIS A 85 1.98 -7.17 -13.11
C HIS A 85 0.54 -7.48 -12.70
N SER A 86 0.30 -8.72 -12.29
CA SER A 86 -0.95 -9.08 -11.61
C SER A 86 -0.80 -8.88 -10.11
N LEU A 87 -1.94 -8.64 -9.46
CA LEU A 87 -2.05 -8.63 -8.01
C LEU A 87 -2.81 -9.86 -7.57
N ASN A 88 -2.37 -10.45 -6.46
CA ASN A 88 -3.17 -11.48 -5.81
C ASN A 88 -4.40 -10.81 -5.15
N PRO A 89 -5.64 -11.09 -5.60
CA PRO A 89 -6.83 -10.47 -5.03
C PRO A 89 -7.10 -10.86 -3.58
N THR A 90 -6.47 -11.94 -3.08
CA THR A 90 -6.59 -12.33 -1.67
C THR A 90 -5.62 -11.58 -0.75
N ASN A 91 -4.68 -10.82 -1.31
CA ASN A 91 -3.72 -10.05 -0.53
C ASN A 91 -4.28 -8.65 -0.23
N SER A 92 -4.85 -8.46 0.96
CA SER A 92 -5.40 -7.18 1.41
C SER A 92 -4.35 -6.09 1.62
N MET A 93 -3.06 -6.46 1.65
CA MET A 93 -1.97 -5.53 1.83
C MET A 93 -1.54 -4.89 0.51
N VAL A 94 -1.97 -5.41 -0.65
CA VAL A 94 -1.52 -4.90 -1.95
C VAL A 94 -2.60 -4.01 -2.60
N LEU A 95 -2.24 -2.76 -2.80
CA LEU A 95 -3.06 -1.71 -3.40
C LEU A 95 -2.61 -1.45 -4.84
N LYS A 96 -3.56 -1.52 -5.77
CA LYS A 96 -3.34 -1.09 -7.16
C LYS A 96 -3.41 0.44 -7.24
N VAL A 97 -2.32 1.10 -7.61
CA VAL A 97 -2.26 2.58 -7.72
C VAL A 97 -2.56 3.04 -9.15
N LEU A 98 -2.06 2.33 -10.16
CA LEU A 98 -2.30 2.61 -11.57
C LEU A 98 -2.57 1.30 -12.30
N SER A 99 -3.71 1.18 -12.98
CA SER A 99 -4.03 0.11 -13.93
C SER A 99 -3.79 0.53 -15.37
N ALA A 100 -3.65 -0.49 -16.23
CA ALA A 100 -3.72 -0.31 -17.66
C ALA A 100 -5.15 0.00 -18.13
N SER A 101 -5.28 0.57 -19.32
CA SER A 101 -6.58 0.80 -19.97
C SER A 101 -7.37 -0.52 -20.09
N PRO A 102 -8.71 -0.51 -20.02
CA PRO A 102 -9.55 -1.70 -20.26
C PRO A 102 -9.32 -2.40 -21.61
N SER A 103 -8.77 -1.67 -22.59
CA SER A 103 -8.41 -2.19 -23.92
C SER A 103 -7.00 -2.79 -24.01
N ALA A 104 -6.20 -2.67 -22.93
CA ALA A 104 -4.84 -3.17 -22.90
C ALA A 104 -4.80 -4.69 -22.78
N TYR A 105 -3.74 -5.31 -23.31
CA TYR A 105 -3.47 -6.72 -23.09
C TYR A 105 -1.97 -6.96 -22.92
N SER A 106 -1.66 -8.09 -22.29
CA SER A 106 -0.35 -8.36 -21.71
C SER A 106 0.29 -9.56 -22.43
N ALA A 107 1.09 -9.34 -23.47
CA ALA A 107 1.71 -10.40 -24.27
C ALA A 107 3.18 -10.12 -24.65
N ASN A 108 3.94 -11.16 -24.96
CA ASN A 108 5.30 -11.03 -25.46
C ASN A 108 5.28 -10.54 -26.92
N PRO A 109 5.83 -9.35 -27.24
CA PRO A 109 5.74 -8.77 -28.58
C PRO A 109 6.61 -9.49 -29.62
N LYS A 110 7.54 -10.35 -29.19
CA LYS A 110 8.44 -11.11 -30.07
C LYS A 110 7.85 -12.44 -30.52
N THR A 111 6.75 -12.88 -29.91
CA THR A 111 6.13 -14.18 -30.20
C THR A 111 4.76 -13.96 -30.81
N LYS A 112 4.42 -14.76 -31.84
CA LYS A 112 3.04 -14.77 -32.34
C LYS A 112 2.10 -15.22 -31.23
N LEU A 113 1.06 -14.43 -31.01
CA LEU A 113 0.04 -14.72 -30.02
C LEU A 113 -0.81 -15.90 -30.51
N SER A 114 -0.54 -17.09 -29.99
CA SER A 114 -1.30 -18.30 -30.31
C SER A 114 -2.49 -18.53 -29.35
N ASN A 115 -2.37 -18.04 -28.12
CA ASN A 115 -3.36 -18.20 -27.06
C ASN A 115 -3.77 -16.83 -26.50
N LEU A 116 -4.91 -16.79 -25.82
CA LEU A 116 -5.40 -15.57 -25.16
C LEU A 116 -4.34 -15.07 -24.15
N PRO A 117 -4.07 -13.75 -24.09
CA PRO A 117 -3.15 -13.19 -23.10
C PRO A 117 -3.62 -13.52 -21.67
N SER A 118 -2.69 -13.88 -20.79
CA SER A 118 -2.98 -14.23 -19.40
C SER A 118 -3.51 -13.06 -18.56
N LEU A 119 -3.26 -11.83 -19.01
CA LEU A 119 -3.63 -10.59 -18.34
C LEU A 119 -4.19 -9.61 -19.38
N THR A 120 -5.39 -9.12 -19.15
CA THR A 120 -6.09 -8.19 -20.04
C THR A 120 -6.82 -7.11 -19.25
N GLY A 121 -7.02 -5.96 -19.88
CA GLY A 121 -7.72 -4.80 -19.36
C GLY A 121 -7.17 -4.27 -18.05
N SER A 122 -8.07 -3.72 -17.23
CA SER A 122 -7.76 -3.09 -15.94
C SER A 122 -7.28 -4.07 -14.86
N ALA A 123 -7.34 -5.38 -15.12
CA ALA A 123 -6.70 -6.38 -14.25
C ALA A 123 -5.18 -6.19 -14.21
N ILE A 124 -4.58 -5.68 -15.29
CA ILE A 124 -3.16 -5.33 -15.37
C ILE A 124 -2.86 -4.16 -14.46
N SER A 125 -1.99 -4.38 -13.47
CA SER A 125 -1.42 -3.34 -12.64
C SER A 125 -0.14 -2.80 -13.29
N LEU A 126 0.07 -1.48 -13.24
CA LEU A 126 1.29 -0.81 -13.69
C LEU A 126 2.05 -0.18 -12.53
N VAL A 127 1.38 0.14 -11.43
CA VAL A 127 2.01 0.60 -10.18
C VAL A 127 1.23 0.00 -9.03
N SER A 128 1.93 -0.56 -8.04
CA SER A 128 1.28 -1.07 -6.83
C SER A 128 2.04 -0.72 -5.57
N VAL A 129 1.30 -0.65 -4.48
CA VAL A 129 1.82 -0.45 -3.14
C VAL A 129 1.49 -1.68 -2.36
N VAL A 130 2.46 -2.28 -1.69
CA VAL A 130 2.22 -3.26 -0.63
C VAL A 130 2.31 -2.50 0.69
N GLN A 131 1.40 -2.74 1.62
CA GLN A 131 1.44 -2.08 2.92
C GLN A 131 2.74 -2.52 3.63
N ALA A 132 3.61 -1.54 3.90
CA ALA A 132 5.04 -1.62 4.29
C ALA A 132 6.10 -1.76 3.16
N SER A 133 5.75 -1.74 1.86
CA SER A 133 6.72 -1.68 0.74
C SER A 133 6.10 -1.34 -0.62
N MET A 134 6.65 -0.39 -1.37
CA MET A 134 6.08 0.06 -2.65
C MET A 134 6.80 -0.54 -3.88
N ILE A 135 6.07 -1.23 -4.77
CA ILE A 135 6.61 -1.82 -6.00
C ILE A 135 6.13 -1.02 -7.22
N SER A 136 7.06 -0.29 -7.84
CA SER A 136 6.84 0.43 -9.09
C SER A 136 7.49 -0.32 -10.25
N SER A 137 6.95 -0.18 -11.46
CA SER A 137 7.61 -0.67 -12.68
C SER A 137 7.99 0.45 -13.66
N TYR A 138 7.99 1.72 -13.20
CA TYR A 138 8.49 2.84 -14.00
C TYR A 138 9.28 3.86 -13.17
N LEU A 139 10.49 4.18 -13.66
CA LEU A 139 11.50 5.00 -12.98
C LEU A 139 11.16 6.50 -12.97
N ASP A 140 10.60 7.05 -14.07
CA ASP A 140 10.37 8.50 -14.17
C ASP A 140 9.09 8.98 -13.47
N LEU A 141 8.22 8.09 -12.96
CA LEU A 141 7.01 8.50 -12.23
C LEU A 141 7.31 8.96 -10.79
N PHE A 142 8.53 8.75 -10.28
CA PHE A 142 8.84 8.78 -8.85
C PHE A 142 9.73 9.92 -8.38
N SER A 143 10.07 10.89 -9.24
CA SER A 143 10.90 12.02 -8.83
C SER A 143 10.30 12.87 -7.69
N ASP A 144 8.97 12.85 -7.49
CA ASP A 144 8.27 13.80 -6.60
C ASP A 144 7.26 13.18 -5.60
N ASN A 145 7.31 11.87 -5.32
CA ASN A 145 6.28 11.18 -4.51
C ASN A 145 6.45 11.30 -2.98
N LYS A 146 5.87 12.36 -2.42
CA LYS A 146 5.88 12.71 -0.98
C LYS A 146 5.34 11.63 -0.02
N TRP A 147 4.36 10.85 -0.45
CA TRP A 147 3.76 9.80 0.39
C TRP A 147 4.77 8.70 0.78
N VAL A 148 5.68 8.37 -0.13
CA VAL A 148 6.72 7.33 0.08
C VAL A 148 7.82 7.78 1.05
N TYR A 149 8.02 9.10 1.18
CA TYR A 149 9.02 9.67 2.09
C TYR A 149 8.46 9.94 3.48
N HIS A 150 7.37 9.27 3.85
CA HIS A 150 6.66 9.50 5.10
C HIS A 150 6.13 10.93 5.28
N GLU A 151 5.89 11.68 4.19
CA GLU A 151 5.45 13.07 4.31
C GLU A 151 3.93 13.22 4.41
N ARG A 152 3.12 12.16 4.22
CA ARG A 152 1.64 12.21 4.29
C ARG A 152 1.02 10.85 4.67
N GLY A 153 -0.19 10.85 5.25
CA GLY A 153 -0.97 9.63 5.48
C GLY A 153 -0.60 8.80 6.72
N HIS A 154 0.22 9.34 7.63
CA HIS A 154 0.50 8.71 8.92
C HIS A 154 -0.53 9.13 9.95
N LEU A 155 -1.15 8.14 10.59
CA LEU A 155 -2.00 8.34 11.74
C LEU A 155 -1.29 7.89 13.01
N LYS A 156 -1.51 8.61 14.10
CA LYS A 156 -1.02 8.27 15.43
C LYS A 156 -2.17 8.40 16.42
N ALA A 157 -2.46 7.30 17.13
CA ALA A 157 -3.36 7.31 18.27
C ALA A 157 -2.57 7.59 19.56
N VAL A 158 -3.04 8.53 20.38
CA VAL A 158 -2.44 8.90 21.66
C VAL A 158 -3.52 9.13 22.72
N ASN A 159 -3.09 9.24 23.97
CA ASN A 159 -3.94 9.58 25.11
C ASN A 159 -5.21 8.72 25.20
N VAL A 160 -5.04 7.42 24.93
CA VAL A 160 -6.12 6.44 25.10
C VAL A 160 -6.49 6.45 26.57
N ARG A 161 -7.74 6.78 26.85
CA ARG A 161 -8.28 6.86 28.21
C ARG A 161 -9.61 6.11 28.25
N HIS A 162 -9.82 5.40 29.34
CA HIS A 162 -11.09 4.77 29.62
C HIS A 162 -11.38 4.78 31.11
N HIS A 163 -12.64 5.00 31.46
CA HIS A 163 -13.09 5.04 32.85
C HIS A 163 -14.58 4.72 32.90
N LYS A 164 -15.13 4.49 34.09
CA LYS A 164 -16.58 4.34 34.24
C LYS A 164 -17.27 5.67 33.96
N VAL A 165 -18.50 5.63 33.48
CA VAL A 165 -19.32 6.84 33.32
C VAL A 165 -19.40 7.59 34.66
N GLY A 166 -19.08 8.87 34.66
CA GLY A 166 -19.06 9.72 35.87
C GLY A 166 -17.79 9.65 36.72
N GLU A 167 -16.84 8.78 36.37
CA GLU A 167 -15.49 8.76 36.95
C GLU A 167 -14.50 9.50 36.02
N THR A 168 -13.29 9.78 36.51
CA THR A 168 -12.22 10.41 35.70
C THR A 168 -10.93 9.61 35.72
N VAL A 169 -10.90 8.52 36.49
CA VAL A 169 -9.72 7.68 36.73
C VAL A 169 -9.99 6.31 36.15
N GLU A 170 -8.97 5.76 35.50
CA GLU A 170 -9.01 4.40 34.99
C GLU A 170 -9.11 3.39 36.14
N PRO A 171 -10.16 2.55 36.18
CA PRO A 171 -10.29 1.53 37.21
C PRO A 171 -9.38 0.33 36.90
N ALA A 172 -8.78 -0.24 37.94
CA ALA A 172 -7.95 -1.45 37.80
C ALA A 172 -8.74 -2.68 37.28
N MET A 173 -10.07 -2.69 37.45
CA MET A 173 -10.94 -3.74 36.93
C MET A 173 -12.37 -3.23 36.68
N TYR A 174 -12.98 -3.74 35.62
CA TYR A 174 -14.40 -3.56 35.32
C TYR A 174 -15.22 -4.76 35.78
N ARG A 175 -16.49 -4.52 36.10
CA ARG A 175 -17.50 -5.56 36.36
C ARG A 175 -18.40 -5.74 35.14
N ILE A 176 -19.06 -6.89 35.09
CA ILE A 176 -20.04 -7.19 34.05
C ILE A 176 -21.15 -6.14 34.11
N LYS A 177 -21.44 -5.51 32.96
CA LYS A 177 -22.40 -4.41 32.78
C LYS A 177 -22.00 -3.07 33.41
N ASP A 178 -20.72 -2.84 33.67
CA ASP A 178 -20.26 -1.48 33.96
C ASP A 178 -20.40 -0.61 32.69
N ASP A 179 -20.94 0.59 32.86
CA ASP A 179 -20.97 1.60 31.80
C ASP A 179 -19.60 2.29 31.69
N LEU A 180 -19.08 2.35 30.46
CA LEU A 180 -17.74 2.81 30.14
C LEU A 180 -17.78 4.06 29.28
N GLU A 181 -16.90 5.02 29.58
CA GLU A 181 -16.46 6.06 28.64
C GLU A 181 -15.08 5.70 28.12
N TYR A 182 -14.91 5.75 26.79
CA TYR A 182 -13.66 5.54 26.09
C TYR A 182 -13.36 6.77 25.24
N ALA A 183 -12.11 7.21 25.24
CA ALA A 183 -11.67 8.27 24.35
C ALA A 183 -10.25 8.01 23.87
N VAL A 184 -9.99 8.38 22.62
CA VAL A 184 -8.68 8.31 21.97
C VAL A 184 -8.49 9.57 21.14
N GLU A 185 -7.29 10.13 21.18
CA GLU A 185 -6.92 11.24 20.30
C GLU A 185 -6.17 10.67 19.10
N ILE A 186 -6.64 10.96 17.89
CA ILE A 186 -5.99 10.55 16.65
C ILE A 186 -5.41 11.79 15.99
N TYR A 187 -4.15 11.72 15.58
CA TYR A 187 -3.46 12.77 14.84
C TYR A 187 -3.01 12.26 13.48
N GLU A 188 -3.05 13.13 12.48
CA GLU A 188 -2.49 12.91 11.15
C GLU A 188 -1.22 13.76 10.97
N TRP A 189 -0.20 13.18 10.35
CA TRP A 189 1.00 13.89 9.95
C TRP A 189 0.78 14.69 8.67
N SER A 190 0.95 16.02 8.74
CA SER A 190 0.80 16.91 7.59
C SER A 190 2.08 17.10 6.76
N GLY A 191 3.12 16.28 6.99
CA GLY A 191 4.46 16.44 6.42
C GLY A 191 5.39 17.34 7.23
N THR A 192 4.84 18.15 8.14
CA THR A 192 5.59 19.12 8.95
C THR A 192 5.18 19.13 10.42
N SER A 193 3.94 18.73 10.74
CA SER A 193 3.41 18.74 12.09
C SER A 193 2.29 17.69 12.22
N TRP A 194 2.08 17.20 13.44
CA TRP A 194 0.92 16.38 13.79
C TRP A 194 -0.29 17.29 14.03
N LYS A 195 -1.40 17.00 13.34
CA LYS A 195 -2.67 17.74 13.47
C LYS A 195 -3.80 16.79 13.88
N PRO A 196 -4.81 17.23 14.62
CA PRO A 196 -5.96 16.38 14.95
C PRO A 196 -6.60 15.80 13.68
N TYR A 197 -6.81 14.49 13.67
CA TYR A 197 -7.48 13.78 12.59
C TYR A 197 -8.99 13.88 12.77
N ILE A 198 -9.69 14.38 11.75
CA ILE A 198 -11.14 14.58 11.77
C ILE A 198 -11.76 13.59 10.78
N ALA A 199 -12.49 12.62 11.30
CA ALA A 199 -13.22 11.62 10.52
C ALA A 199 -14.55 11.26 11.19
N ASP A 200 -15.51 10.84 10.39
CA ASP A 200 -16.86 10.44 10.79
C ASP A 200 -17.04 8.91 10.86
N ASP A 201 -16.04 8.14 10.44
CA ASP A 201 -16.09 6.70 10.25
C ASP A 201 -15.20 5.89 11.21
N VAL A 202 -14.71 6.52 12.29
CA VAL A 202 -13.91 5.84 13.31
C VAL A 202 -14.78 4.87 14.11
N GLN A 203 -14.34 3.61 14.21
CA GLN A 203 -15.04 2.54 14.94
C GLN A 203 -14.19 2.02 16.09
N VAL A 204 -14.85 1.72 17.22
CA VAL A 204 -14.22 1.08 18.38
C VAL A 204 -14.79 -0.34 18.53
N GLN A 205 -13.90 -1.30 18.73
CA GLN A 205 -14.26 -2.71 18.90
C GLN A 205 -13.67 -3.28 20.19
N PHE A 206 -14.54 -3.85 21.03
CA PHE A 206 -14.13 -4.61 22.22
C PHE A 206 -14.15 -6.10 21.88
N TYR A 207 -13.02 -6.79 22.06
CA TYR A 207 -12.91 -8.22 21.75
C TYR A 207 -12.61 -9.04 23.02
N MET A 208 -13.27 -10.19 23.14
CA MET A 208 -12.90 -11.27 24.08
C MET A 208 -13.23 -12.61 23.40
N MET A 209 -12.28 -13.16 22.63
CA MET A 209 -12.32 -14.49 21.95
C MET A 209 -13.53 -14.82 21.03
N SER A 210 -14.56 -13.97 20.92
CA SER A 210 -15.53 -13.86 19.81
C SER A 210 -16.37 -12.58 20.02
N PRO A 211 -16.75 -11.85 18.96
CA PRO A 211 -17.26 -10.48 19.09
C PRO A 211 -18.67 -10.42 19.70
N TYR A 212 -18.88 -9.51 20.66
CA TYR A 212 -20.20 -9.26 21.26
C TYR A 212 -20.79 -7.87 20.95
N VAL A 213 -20.01 -6.83 20.58
CA VAL A 213 -20.54 -5.48 20.30
C VAL A 213 -19.67 -4.73 19.25
N LEU A 214 -20.32 -4.10 18.27
CA LEU A 214 -19.76 -3.13 17.30
C LEU A 214 -20.45 -1.78 17.51
N LYS A 215 -19.70 -0.68 17.64
CA LYS A 215 -20.26 0.67 17.80
C LYS A 215 -19.45 1.72 17.03
N SER A 216 -20.15 2.68 16.43
CA SER A 216 -19.57 3.85 15.76
C SER A 216 -19.30 4.96 16.77
N GLU A 217 -18.14 5.60 16.67
CA GLU A 217 -17.81 6.75 17.52
C GLU A 217 -18.32 8.06 16.90
N ASN A 218 -18.74 9.01 17.74
CA ASN A 218 -19.17 10.34 17.33
C ASN A 218 -18.14 11.38 17.80
N HIS A 219 -17.90 12.40 16.98
CA HIS A 219 -17.02 13.52 17.34
C HIS A 219 -17.62 14.34 18.49
N VAL A 220 -16.82 14.63 19.52
CA VAL A 220 -17.17 15.51 20.65
C VAL A 220 -16.17 16.65 20.72
#